data_AF-A0A3D2EGB6-F1
#
_entry.id   AF-A0A3D2EGB6-F1
#
_cell.length_a   1.000
_cell.length_b   1.000
_cell.length_c   1.000
_cell.angle_alpha   90.00
_cell.angle_beta   90.00
_cell.angle_gamma   90.00
#
_symmetry.space_group_name_H-M   'P 1'
#
loop_
_entity.id
_entity.type
_entity.pdbx_description
1 polymer ?
#
loop_
_entity_poly.entity_id
_entity_poly.type
_entity_poly.pdbx_seq_one_letter_code
_entity_poly.pdbx_strand_id
1 'polypeptide(L)'
;IITGAYLNALSSLTNMKIFPSVPQLGIDMAGAILSVPAAEFGVMGDNILLIQTQFSDDIELDGYFILIPDVESYERILSALGVM
;
A
#
# COMPACT_ATOMS: atom_id res chain seq x y z
N ILE A 1 8.91 -0.45 -9.56
CA ILE A 1 10.07 -0.40 -8.65
C ILE A 1 9.63 -0.09 -7.23
N ILE A 2 9.01 1.08 -6.99
CA ILE A 2 8.59 1.55 -5.65
C ILE A 2 7.76 0.50 -4.88
N THR A 3 6.64 0.03 -5.44
CA THR A 3 5.79 -0.98 -4.80
C THR A 3 6.56 -2.26 -4.44
N GLY A 4 7.47 -2.71 -5.32
CA GLY A 4 8.29 -3.89 -5.04
C GLY A 4 9.30 -3.67 -3.91
N ALA A 5 9.91 -2.49 -3.84
CA ALA A 5 10.80 -2.13 -2.75
C ALA A 5 10.06 -2.08 -1.39
N TYR A 6 8.86 -1.50 -1.36
CA TYR A 6 8.00 -1.49 -0.18
C TYR A 6 7.59 -2.91 0.25
N LEU A 7 7.17 -3.76 -0.69
CA LEU A 7 6.81 -5.15 -0.39
C LEU A 7 8.01 -5.96 0.12
N ASN A 8 9.20 -5.75 -0.45
CA ASN A 8 10.43 -6.40 0.02
C ASN A 8 10.80 -5.96 1.45
N ALA A 9 10.69 -4.65 1.74
CA ALA A 9 10.92 -4.13 3.08
C ALA A 9 9.90 -4.69 4.08
N LEU A 10 8.61 -4.72 3.73
CA LEU A 10 7.54 -5.27 4.56
C LEU A 10 7.75 -6.77 4.83
N SER A 11 8.09 -7.53 3.79
CA SER A 11 8.45 -8.95 3.87
C SER A 11 9.63 -9.18 4.83
N SER A 12 10.67 -8.34 4.74
CA SER A 12 11.85 -8.43 5.61
C SER A 12 11.55 -8.07 7.06
N LEU A 13 10.73 -7.05 7.30
CA LEU A 13 10.35 -6.60 8.65
C LEU A 13 9.41 -7.59 9.36
N THR A 14 8.50 -8.20 8.61
CA THR A 14 7.50 -9.13 9.15
C THR A 14 7.94 -10.60 9.10
N ASN A 15 9.06 -10.89 8.42
CA ASN A 15 9.51 -12.24 8.10
C ASN A 15 8.46 -13.09 7.35
N MET A 16 7.52 -12.43 6.66
CA MET A 16 6.47 -13.08 5.88
C MET A 16 6.83 -13.13 4.39
N LYS A 17 6.45 -14.19 3.70
CA LYS A 17 6.63 -14.29 2.25
C LYS A 17 5.51 -13.55 1.53
N ILE A 18 5.79 -12.35 1.03
CA ILE A 18 4.85 -11.51 0.28
C ILE A 18 5.29 -11.45 -1.18
N PHE A 19 4.40 -11.82 -2.10
CA PHE A 19 4.70 -11.85 -3.54
C PHE A 19 3.78 -10.87 -4.29
N PRO A 20 4.34 -9.97 -5.12
CA PRO A 20 3.52 -9.10 -5.96
C PRO A 20 2.89 -9.90 -7.11
N SER A 21 1.68 -9.51 -7.50
CA SER A 21 1.09 -9.88 -8.79
C SER A 21 1.66 -9.01 -9.92
N VAL A 22 1.25 -9.29 -11.16
CA VAL A 22 1.59 -8.45 -12.32
C VAL A 22 0.99 -7.05 -12.10
N PRO A 23 1.78 -5.97 -12.19
CA PRO A 23 1.27 -4.61 -11.97
C PRO A 23 0.31 -4.20 -13.07
N GLN A 24 -0.72 -3.44 -12.70
CA GLN A 24 -1.64 -2.78 -13.62
C GLN A 24 -1.39 -1.27 -13.63
N LEU A 25 -1.61 -0.65 -14.79
CA LEU A 25 -1.49 0.79 -15.00
C LEU A 25 -2.86 1.33 -15.45
N GLY A 26 -3.34 2.35 -14.76
CA GLY A 26 -4.51 3.13 -15.14
C GLY A 26 -4.20 4.62 -14.99
N ILE A 27 -4.66 5.43 -15.93
CA ILE A 27 -4.50 6.89 -15.91
C ILE A 27 -5.90 7.48 -16.00
N ASP A 28 -6.34 8.12 -14.92
CA ASP A 28 -7.65 8.74 -14.82
C ASP A 28 -7.61 9.85 -13.74
N MET A 29 -8.70 10.59 -13.59
CA MET A 29 -8.92 11.47 -12.46
C MET A 29 -8.80 10.69 -11.15
N ALA A 30 -8.19 11.30 -10.13
CA ALA A 30 -7.92 10.64 -8.85
C ALA A 30 -9.20 10.01 -8.22
N GLY A 31 -10.34 10.69 -8.32
CA GLY A 31 -11.62 10.17 -7.81
C GLY A 31 -12.10 8.91 -8.53
N ALA A 32 -11.80 8.74 -9.82
CA ALA A 32 -12.14 7.53 -10.57
C ALA A 32 -11.24 6.35 -10.20
N ILE A 33 -9.95 6.60 -9.98
CA ILE A 33 -8.99 5.57 -9.54
C ILE A 33 -9.30 5.11 -8.10
N LEU A 34 -9.65 6.05 -7.21
CA LEU A 34 -9.89 5.75 -5.80
C LEU A 34 -11.30 5.22 -5.51
N SER A 35 -12.29 5.48 -6.37
CA SER A 35 -13.68 5.07 -6.11
C SER A 35 -13.86 3.55 -6.08
N VAL A 36 -13.17 2.81 -6.96
CA VAL A 36 -13.23 1.35 -7.03
C VAL A 36 -12.68 0.71 -5.75
N PRO A 37 -11.42 0.95 -5.34
CA PRO A 37 -10.91 0.41 -4.08
C PRO A 37 -11.67 0.96 -2.86
N ALA A 38 -12.16 2.20 -2.88
CA ALA A 38 -12.99 2.70 -1.77
C ALA A 38 -14.33 1.96 -1.65
N ALA A 39 -14.97 1.59 -2.75
CA ALA A 39 -16.21 0.83 -2.75
C ALA A 39 -15.99 -0.64 -2.33
N GLU A 40 -14.92 -1.26 -2.80
CA GLU A 40 -14.60 -2.67 -2.52
C GLU A 40 -14.02 -2.86 -1.10
N PHE A 41 -13.09 -2.01 -0.68
CA PHE A 41 -12.38 -2.15 0.59
C PHE A 41 -12.97 -1.29 1.72
N GLY A 42 -13.82 -0.30 1.42
CA GLY A 42 -14.54 0.47 2.43
C GLY A 42 -15.50 -0.37 3.28
N VAL A 43 -15.80 -1.60 2.85
CA VAL A 43 -16.57 -2.59 3.64
C VAL A 43 -15.67 -3.41 4.56
N MET A 44 -14.37 -3.54 4.24
CA MET A 44 -13.45 -4.43 4.95
C MET A 44 -12.66 -3.74 6.07
N GLY A 45 -12.53 -2.42 6.12
CA GLY A 45 -11.84 -1.79 7.24
C GLY A 45 -11.91 -0.28 7.27
N ASP A 46 -11.90 0.29 8.48
CA ASP A 46 -11.94 1.74 8.71
C ASP A 46 -10.58 2.41 8.49
N ASN A 47 -9.49 1.64 8.33
CA ASN A 47 -8.12 2.13 8.32
C ASN A 47 -7.36 1.74 7.05
N ILE A 48 -6.75 2.74 6.42
CA ILE A 48 -5.82 2.58 5.30
C ILE A 48 -4.42 3.06 5.71
N LEU A 49 -3.39 2.39 5.22
CA LEU A 49 -2.02 2.87 5.39
C LEU A 49 -1.64 3.72 4.17
N LEU A 50 -1.62 5.04 4.36
CA LEU A 50 -1.16 5.99 3.36
C LEU A 50 0.30 6.36 3.64
N ILE A 51 1.17 6.15 2.67
CA ILE A 51 2.58 6.51 2.71
C ILE A 51 2.82 7.57 1.63
N GLN A 52 3.11 8.80 2.06
CA GLN A 52 3.56 9.85 1.15
C GLN A 52 5.07 9.76 0.99
N THR A 53 5.53 9.80 -0.25
CA THR A 53 6.96 9.81 -0.60
C THR A 53 7.23 11.05 -1.44
N GLN A 54 8.12 11.91 -0.96
CA GLN A 54 8.62 13.02 -1.76
C GLN A 54 9.85 12.55 -2.54
N PHE A 55 9.83 12.75 -3.85
CA PHE A 55 10.96 12.52 -4.73
C PHE A 55 11.60 13.89 -5.00
N SER A 56 12.90 13.99 -4.73
CA SER A 56 13.67 15.21 -4.99
C SER A 56 14.81 14.89 -5.97
N ASP A 57 14.79 15.55 -7.11
CA ASP A 57 15.95 15.66 -8.01
C ASP A 57 16.01 17.13 -8.49
N ASP A 58 16.01 17.41 -9.80
CA ASP A 58 15.85 18.78 -10.33
C ASP A 58 14.45 19.39 -10.06
N ILE A 59 13.45 18.55 -9.82
CA ILE A 59 12.05 18.93 -9.54
C ILE A 59 11.56 18.12 -8.34
N GLU A 60 10.78 18.75 -7.46
CA GLU A 60 10.08 18.06 -6.38
C GLU A 60 8.80 17.40 -6.89
N LEU A 61 8.63 16.12 -6.60
CA LEU A 61 7.45 15.34 -6.97
C LEU A 61 6.89 14.61 -5.74
N ASP A 62 5.62 14.88 -5.44
CA ASP A 62 4.88 14.15 -4.42
C ASP A 62 4.27 12.87 -4.99
N GLY A 63 4.69 11.73 -4.45
CA GLY A 63 4.08 10.44 -4.71
C GLY A 63 3.28 9.93 -3.51
N TYR A 64 2.19 9.25 -3.81
CA TYR A 64 1.33 8.63 -2.80
C TYR A 64 1.31 7.12 -3.02
N PHE A 65 1.57 6.37 -1.95
CA PHE A 65 1.47 4.92 -1.92
C PHE A 65 0.38 4.54 -0.92
N ILE A 66 -0.62 3.78 -1.38
CA ILE A 66 -1.75 3.35 -0.55
C ILE A 66 -1.64 1.83 -0.39
N LEU A 67 -1.55 1.38 0.86
CA LEU A 67 -1.64 -0.04 1.21
C LEU A 67 -2.97 -0.30 1.91
N ILE A 68 -3.77 -1.18 1.29
CA ILE A 68 -5.07 -1.59 1.81
C ILE A 68 -5.02 -3.11 2.05
N PRO A 69 -4.61 -3.55 3.25
CA PRO A 69 -4.70 -4.96 3.62
C PRO A 69 -6.15 -5.33 3.94
N ASP A 70 -6.51 -6.60 3.77
CA ASP A 70 -7.72 -7.15 4.39
C ASP A 70 -7.54 -7.24 5.93
N VAL A 71 -8.64 -7.43 6.66
CA VAL A 71 -8.65 -7.47 8.14
C VAL A 71 -7.68 -8.50 8.71
N GLU A 72 -7.66 -9.70 8.13
CA GLU A 72 -6.80 -10.79 8.63
C GLU A 72 -5.31 -10.46 8.37
N SER A 73 -5.00 -9.93 7.19
CA SER A 73 -3.66 -9.48 6.84
C SER A 73 -3.20 -8.32 7.73
N TYR A 74 -4.09 -7.39 8.09
CA TYR A 74 -3.78 -6.27 8.96
C TYR A 74 -3.32 -6.74 10.34
N GLU A 75 -4.07 -7.64 10.97
CA GLU A 75 -3.71 -8.22 12.27
C GLU A 75 -2.36 -8.95 12.21
N ARG A 76 -2.13 -9.74 11.15
CA ARG A 76 -0.87 -10.47 10.94
C ARG A 76 0.33 -9.54 10.78
N ILE A 77 0.18 -8.47 10.00
CA ILE A 77 1.25 -7.48 9.79
C ILE A 77 1.59 -6.80 11.11
N LEU A 78 0.59 -6.31 11.86
CA LEU A 78 0.83 -5.62 13.13
C LEU A 78 1.44 -6.51 14.20
N SER A 79 0.95 -7.75 14.32
CA SER A 79 1.50 -8.74 15.25
C SER A 79 2.96 -9.07 14.91
N ALA A 80 3.29 -9.22 13.62
CA ALA A 80 4.65 -9.49 13.17
C ALA A 80 5.60 -8.30 13.41
N LEU A 81 5.08 -7.07 13.42
CA LEU A 81 5.86 -5.86 13.74
C LEU A 81 6.01 -5.61 15.25
N GLY A 82 5.38 -6.43 16.10
CA GLY A 82 5.45 -6.29 17.56
C GLY A 82 4.70 -5.07 18.12
N VAL A 83 3.71 -4.57 17.36
CA VAL A 83 2.87 -3.43 17.76
C VAL A 83 1.63 -3.91 18.54
N MET A 84 1.26 -5.18 18.38
CA MET A 84 0.15 -5.85 19.04
C MET A 84 0.63 -7.09 19.81
#